data_AF-A0A5N7J8A7-F1
#
_entry.id   AF-A0A5N7J8A7-F1
#
_cell.length_a   1.000
_cell.length_b   1.000
_cell.length_c   1.000
_cell.angle_alpha   90.00
_cell.angle_beta   90.00
_cell.angle_gamma   90.00
#
_symmetry.space_group_name_H-M   'P 1'
#
loop_
_entity.id
_entity.type
_entity.pdbx_description
1 polymer ?
#
loop_
_entity_poly.entity_id
_entity_poly.type
_entity_poly.pdbx_seq_one_letter_code
_entity_poly.pdbx_strand_id
1 'polypeptide(L)'
;MKRQLTVAQEFGILVYRNKIGLLYHPKLLTVGAVIYDLISSGKVELDNKNRINVINNFSEIESEQIVLKTLSKKKNRKLFLWIVWYYVTFNSKSVYQANICKLKSSNSISTAENIVQKIRAELLEDGNIYEGTVFLSFLLKKVNLLKKYFSKYESEDLNKTINRLKNEECYKVYSIISKSITILDIAVMSH
;
A
#
# COMPACT_ATOMS: atom_id res chain seq x y z
N MET A 1 -10.15 16.76 2.48
CA MET A 1 -10.93 15.79 3.27
C MET A 1 -9.96 14.84 3.97
N LYS A 2 -10.06 14.63 5.29
CA LYS A 2 -9.15 13.73 6.03
C LYS A 2 -9.58 12.29 5.75
N ARG A 3 -8.66 11.45 5.22
CA ARG A 3 -8.96 10.05 4.87
C ARG A 3 -9.31 9.29 6.17
N GLN A 4 -10.46 8.60 6.21
CA GLN A 4 -10.88 7.85 7.40
C GLN A 4 -10.09 6.54 7.59
N LEU A 5 -9.64 5.94 6.49
CA LEU A 5 -8.82 4.72 6.48
C LEU A 5 -7.49 5.00 5.81
N THR A 6 -6.44 4.31 6.25
CA THR A 6 -5.14 4.37 5.59
C THR A 6 -5.12 3.53 4.31
N VAL A 7 -4.13 3.72 3.43
CA VAL A 7 -4.00 2.90 2.22
C VAL A 7 -3.84 1.42 2.58
N ALA A 8 -3.05 1.12 3.62
CA ALA A 8 -2.89 -0.25 4.10
C ALA A 8 -4.21 -0.87 4.55
N GLN A 9 -5.04 -0.13 5.28
CA GLN A 9 -6.34 -0.61 5.72
C GLN A 9 -7.30 -0.83 4.55
N GLU A 10 -7.41 0.14 3.63
CA GLU A 10 -8.24 0.00 2.43
C GLU A 10 -7.82 -1.20 1.58
N PHE A 11 -6.52 -1.38 1.37
CA PHE A 11 -5.97 -2.56 0.68
C PHE A 11 -6.30 -3.86 1.43
N GLY A 12 -6.13 -3.88 2.74
CA GLY A 12 -6.43 -5.03 3.59
C GLY A 12 -7.90 -5.46 3.50
N ILE A 13 -8.83 -4.50 3.50
CA ILE A 13 -10.28 -4.77 3.33
C ILE A 13 -10.55 -5.44 1.99
N LEU A 14 -10.04 -4.88 0.90
CA LEU A 14 -10.31 -5.38 -0.45
C LEU A 14 -9.68 -6.77 -0.70
N VAL A 15 -8.47 -7.00 -0.18
CA VAL A 15 -7.80 -8.31 -0.24
C VAL A 15 -8.54 -9.35 0.59
N TYR A 16 -8.92 -9.00 1.82
CA TYR A 16 -9.59 -9.92 2.74
C TYR A 16 -10.94 -10.38 2.21
N ARG A 17 -11.75 -9.45 1.68
CA ARG A 17 -13.07 -9.76 1.08
C ARG A 17 -12.97 -10.78 -0.05
N ASN A 18 -11.92 -10.72 -0.86
CA ASN A 18 -11.68 -11.68 -1.96
C ASN A 18 -10.98 -12.96 -1.52
N LYS A 19 -10.74 -13.17 -0.22
CA LYS A 19 -10.05 -14.35 0.34
C LYS A 19 -8.64 -14.57 -0.25
N ILE A 20 -8.00 -13.51 -0.76
CA ILE A 20 -6.64 -13.54 -1.32
C ILE A 20 -5.57 -13.47 -0.22
N GLY A 21 -5.99 -13.12 1.01
CA GLY A 21 -5.13 -12.73 2.13
C GLY A 21 -4.11 -13.75 2.65
N LEU A 22 -4.09 -14.98 2.16
CA LEU A 22 -3.08 -15.97 2.57
C LEU A 22 -1.86 -16.03 1.64
N LEU A 23 -1.95 -15.46 0.44
CA LEU A 23 -0.82 -15.40 -0.49
C LEU A 23 0.31 -14.53 0.08
N TYR A 24 1.55 -14.86 -0.31
CA TYR A 24 2.74 -14.13 0.12
C TYR A 24 2.76 -12.69 -0.41
N HIS A 25 2.32 -12.51 -1.64
CA HIS A 25 2.34 -11.23 -2.37
C HIS A 25 1.56 -10.10 -1.67
N PRO A 26 0.28 -10.30 -1.25
CA PRO A 26 -0.45 -9.31 -0.44
C PRO A 26 0.22 -8.90 0.87
N LYS A 27 0.94 -9.81 1.54
CA LYS A 27 1.60 -9.50 2.82
C LYS A 27 2.72 -8.48 2.61
N LEU A 28 3.54 -8.67 1.58
CA LEU A 28 4.61 -7.74 1.22
C LEU A 28 4.05 -6.38 0.79
N LEU A 29 3.01 -6.39 -0.06
CA LEU A 29 2.34 -5.18 -0.50
C LEU A 29 1.75 -4.37 0.66
N THR A 30 1.28 -5.05 1.70
CA THR A 30 0.80 -4.39 2.93
C THR A 30 1.92 -3.67 3.66
N VAL A 31 3.14 -4.21 3.69
CA VAL A 31 4.30 -3.48 4.25
C VAL A 31 4.58 -2.21 3.43
N GLY A 32 4.53 -2.30 2.10
CA GLY A 32 4.65 -1.12 1.23
C GLY A 32 3.57 -0.07 1.49
N ALA A 33 2.32 -0.51 1.69
CA ALA A 33 1.19 0.34 2.06
C ALA A 33 1.39 1.02 3.42
N VAL A 34 1.83 0.29 4.44
CA VAL A 34 2.10 0.85 5.77
C VAL A 34 3.24 1.87 5.71
N ILE A 35 4.32 1.59 4.98
CA ILE A 35 5.41 2.56 4.81
C ILE A 35 4.93 3.82 4.09
N TYR A 36 4.08 3.68 3.07
CA TYR A 36 3.43 4.83 2.41
C TYR A 36 2.61 5.66 3.40
N ASP A 37 1.79 5.02 4.22
CA ASP A 37 0.94 5.70 5.21
C ASP A 37 1.79 6.43 6.27
N LEU A 38 2.89 5.83 6.71
CA LEU A 38 3.84 6.45 7.64
C LEU A 38 4.53 7.69 7.04
N ILE A 39 4.90 7.63 5.76
CA ILE A 39 5.49 8.78 5.05
C ILE A 39 4.45 9.88 4.86
N SER A 40 3.27 9.52 4.37
CA SER A 40 2.18 10.46 4.08
C SER A 40 1.63 11.13 5.34
N SER A 41 1.75 10.49 6.50
CA SER A 41 1.38 11.07 7.80
C SER A 41 2.52 11.80 8.51
N GLY A 42 3.70 11.92 7.89
CA GLY A 42 4.85 12.63 8.45
C GLY A 42 5.54 11.92 9.63
N LYS A 43 5.20 10.65 9.89
CA LYS A 43 5.87 9.85 10.95
C LYS A 43 7.24 9.35 10.51
N VAL A 44 7.40 9.20 9.19
CA VAL A 44 8.63 8.78 8.53
C VAL A 44 8.94 9.76 7.41
N GLU A 45 10.22 10.06 7.20
CA GLU A 45 10.68 10.85 6.06
C GLU A 45 11.74 10.10 5.26
N LEU A 46 11.87 10.49 3.99
CA LEU A 46 12.94 10.01 3.12
C LEU A 46 14.00 11.10 2.97
N ASP A 47 15.26 10.74 3.21
CA ASP A 47 16.38 11.61 2.86
C ASP A 47 16.60 11.69 1.34
N ASN A 48 17.55 12.52 0.92
CA ASN A 48 17.95 12.66 -0.49
C ASN A 48 18.46 11.36 -1.16
N LYS A 49 18.76 10.32 -0.38
CA LYS A 49 19.20 8.99 -0.84
C LYS A 49 18.11 7.94 -0.67
N ASN A 50 16.85 8.36 -0.44
CA ASN A 50 15.68 7.52 -0.17
C ASN A 50 15.87 6.58 1.03
N ARG A 51 16.60 7.02 2.06
CA ARG A 51 16.73 6.31 3.32
C ARG A 51 15.66 6.76 4.31
N ILE A 52 15.19 5.83 5.13
CA ILE A 52 14.07 6.04 6.05
C ILE A 52 14.57 6.66 7.36
N ASN A 53 14.08 7.86 7.67
CA ASN A 53 14.23 8.51 8.97
C ASN A 53 12.91 8.44 9.73
N VAL A 54 12.94 7.93 10.97
CA VAL A 54 11.76 7.93 11.85
C VAL A 54 11.70 9.27 12.56
N ILE A 55 10.63 10.03 12.32
CA ILE A 55 10.38 11.34 12.95
C ILE A 55 9.53 11.15 14.22
N ASN A 56 8.49 10.31 14.11
CA ASN A 56 7.63 9.94 15.22
C ASN A 56 7.50 8.41 15.29
N ASN A 57 7.84 7.84 16.45
CA ASN A 57 7.81 6.39 16.67
C ASN A 57 6.49 5.88 17.23
N PHE A 58 5.49 6.75 17.41
CA PHE A 58 4.18 6.42 17.91
C PHE A 58 3.11 6.41 16.80
N SER A 59 2.24 5.41 16.85
CA SER A 59 1.01 5.33 16.06
C SER A 59 -0.06 4.59 16.85
N GLU A 60 -1.33 4.94 16.68
CA GLU A 60 -2.46 4.18 17.24
C GLU A 60 -2.80 2.92 16.41
N ILE A 61 -2.24 2.83 15.20
CA ILE A 61 -2.46 1.72 14.27
C ILE A 61 -1.40 0.66 14.53
N GLU A 62 -1.85 -0.54 14.91
CA GLU A 62 -0.96 -1.64 15.31
C GLU A 62 0.03 -2.05 14.20
N SER A 63 -0.41 -2.11 12.95
CA SER A 63 0.46 -2.42 11.81
C SER A 63 1.55 -1.35 11.62
N GLU A 64 1.23 -0.07 11.82
CA GLU A 64 2.20 1.02 11.83
C GLU A 64 3.18 0.90 13.00
N GLN A 65 2.71 0.58 14.21
CA GLN A 65 3.58 0.39 15.38
C GLN A 65 4.62 -0.71 15.15
N ILE A 66 4.22 -1.84 14.56
CA ILE A 66 5.14 -2.94 14.24
C ILE A 66 6.24 -2.45 13.29
N VAL A 67 5.88 -1.69 12.26
CA VAL A 67 6.84 -1.15 11.30
C VAL A 67 7.73 -0.10 11.95
N LEU A 68 7.18 0.89 12.66
CA LEU A 68 7.93 1.93 13.36
C LEU A 68 8.92 1.37 14.38
N LYS A 69 8.53 0.38 15.18
CA LYS A 69 9.41 -0.30 16.13
C LYS A 69 10.57 -1.00 15.43
N THR A 70 10.33 -1.57 14.26
CA THR A 70 11.37 -2.23 13.47
C THR A 70 12.33 -1.22 12.85
N LEU A 71 11.80 -0.14 12.28
CA LEU A 71 12.57 0.95 11.68
C LEU A 71 13.47 1.63 12.73
N SER A 72 12.95 1.89 13.93
CA SER A 72 13.65 2.59 15.01
C SER A 72 14.80 1.78 15.62
N LYS A 73 14.74 0.44 15.57
CA LYS A 73 15.74 -0.44 16.20
C LYS A 73 16.98 -0.69 15.35
N LYS A 74 16.93 -0.43 14.05
CA LYS A 74 18.01 -0.80 13.13
C LYS A 74 18.58 0.45 12.48
N LYS A 75 19.83 0.34 12.02
CA LYS A 75 20.50 1.41 11.28
C LYS A 75 19.65 1.85 10.09
N ASN A 76 19.62 3.17 9.87
CA ASN A 76 18.98 3.77 8.71
C ASN A 76 19.54 3.17 7.40
N ARG A 77 18.65 2.78 6.51
CA ARG A 77 18.94 2.18 5.20
C ARG A 77 17.93 2.67 4.16
N LYS A 78 18.25 2.45 2.88
CA LYS A 78 17.35 2.75 1.76
C LYS A 78 16.01 2.02 1.90
N LEU A 79 14.91 2.67 1.52
CA LEU A 79 13.56 2.10 1.54
C LEU A 79 13.47 0.75 0.84
N PHE A 80 14.11 0.60 -0.32
CA PHE A 80 14.18 -0.67 -1.04
C PHE A 80 14.70 -1.82 -0.15
N LEU A 81 15.78 -1.58 0.62
CA LEU A 81 16.36 -2.58 1.51
C LEU A 81 15.45 -2.93 2.69
N TRP A 82 14.57 -2.01 3.10
CA TRP A 82 13.55 -2.31 4.09
C TRP A 82 12.49 -3.25 3.54
N ILE A 83 11.98 -3.00 2.33
CA ILE A 83 11.00 -3.87 1.69
C ILE A 83 11.60 -5.26 1.44
N VAL A 84 12.85 -5.35 0.95
CA VAL A 84 13.60 -6.61 0.81
C VAL A 84 13.76 -7.32 2.15
N TRP A 85 14.07 -6.58 3.22
CA TRP A 85 14.25 -7.18 4.54
C TRP A 85 12.95 -7.80 5.07
N TYR A 86 11.82 -7.10 4.91
CA TYR A 86 10.49 -7.65 5.25
C TYR A 86 10.11 -8.85 4.39
N TYR A 87 10.57 -8.87 3.14
CA TYR A 87 10.44 -10.02 2.26
C TYR A 87 11.19 -11.24 2.83
N VAL A 88 12.52 -11.13 2.99
CA VAL A 88 13.40 -12.25 3.38
C VAL A 88 13.10 -12.78 4.78
N THR A 89 12.74 -11.89 5.72
CA THR A 89 12.50 -12.30 7.11
C THR A 89 11.09 -12.82 7.38
N PHE A 90 10.20 -12.85 6.37
CA PHE A 90 8.79 -13.24 6.50
C PHE A 90 8.00 -12.44 7.56
N ASN A 91 8.55 -11.31 8.03
CA ASN A 91 7.91 -10.42 8.99
C ASN A 91 6.71 -9.66 8.40
N SER A 92 6.49 -9.74 7.08
CA SER A 92 5.30 -9.21 6.41
C SER A 92 4.00 -9.85 6.92
N LYS A 93 4.05 -11.08 7.45
CA LYS A 93 2.88 -11.79 8.00
C LYS A 93 2.29 -11.08 9.22
N SER A 94 3.11 -10.66 10.18
CA SER A 94 2.63 -10.00 11.41
C SER A 94 2.05 -8.63 11.11
N VAL A 95 2.70 -7.86 10.21
CA VAL A 95 2.20 -6.56 9.73
C VAL A 95 0.83 -6.75 9.06
N TYR A 96 0.71 -7.73 8.16
CA TYR A 96 -0.55 -8.03 7.48
C TYR A 96 -1.67 -8.44 8.46
N GLN A 97 -1.36 -9.32 9.41
CA GLN A 97 -2.32 -9.76 10.42
C GLN A 97 -2.81 -8.59 11.27
N ALA A 98 -1.92 -7.77 11.81
CA ALA A 98 -2.28 -6.57 12.57
C ALA A 98 -3.16 -5.61 11.73
N ASN A 99 -2.84 -5.48 10.44
CA ASN A 99 -3.60 -4.63 9.53
C ASN A 99 -5.05 -5.12 9.30
N ILE A 100 -5.28 -6.43 9.26
CA ILE A 100 -6.61 -7.02 9.02
C ILE A 100 -7.37 -7.42 10.28
N CYS A 101 -6.71 -7.57 11.43
CA CYS A 101 -7.32 -8.10 12.65
C CYS A 101 -8.53 -7.27 13.10
N LYS A 102 -8.42 -5.93 13.09
CA LYS A 102 -9.54 -5.03 13.42
C LYS A 102 -10.63 -5.01 12.34
N LEU A 103 -10.30 -5.38 11.10
CA LEU A 103 -11.23 -5.35 9.97
C LEU A 103 -12.19 -6.54 9.97
N LYS A 104 -11.82 -7.66 10.62
CA LYS A 104 -12.67 -8.88 10.72
C LYS A 104 -13.97 -8.67 11.50
N SER A 105 -14.03 -7.66 12.37
CA SER A 105 -15.13 -7.43 13.30
C SER A 105 -16.12 -6.34 12.84
N SER A 106 -15.82 -5.64 11.74
CA SER A 106 -16.67 -4.58 11.18
C SER A 106 -17.43 -5.07 9.95
N ASN A 107 -18.61 -4.50 9.66
CA ASN A 107 -19.45 -4.87 8.52
C ASN A 107 -18.76 -4.52 7.18
N SER A 108 -17.81 -5.36 6.75
CA SER A 108 -16.82 -5.11 5.68
C SER A 108 -17.40 -4.91 4.27
N ILE A 109 -18.70 -5.15 4.08
CA ILE A 109 -19.35 -5.08 2.77
C ILE A 109 -19.50 -3.63 2.32
N SER A 110 -20.17 -2.80 3.11
CA SER A 110 -20.40 -1.38 2.78
C SER A 110 -19.08 -0.60 2.70
N THR A 111 -18.11 -0.93 3.55
CA THR A 111 -16.79 -0.30 3.52
C THR A 111 -16.03 -0.61 2.23
N ALA A 112 -16.07 -1.85 1.75
CA ALA A 112 -15.44 -2.22 0.49
C ALA A 112 -16.07 -1.50 -0.72
N GLU A 113 -17.40 -1.41 -0.74
CA GLU A 113 -18.13 -0.69 -1.78
C GLU A 113 -17.77 0.80 -1.79
N ASN A 114 -17.71 1.45 -0.62
CA ASN A 114 -17.29 2.84 -0.50
C ASN A 114 -15.87 3.08 -1.02
N ILE A 115 -14.93 2.16 -0.75
CA ILE A 115 -13.56 2.26 -1.28
C ILE A 115 -13.56 2.16 -2.80
N VAL A 116 -14.36 1.26 -3.37
CA VAL A 116 -14.46 1.09 -4.82
C VAL A 116 -15.08 2.33 -5.48
N GLN A 117 -16.16 2.88 -4.92
CA GLN A 117 -16.77 4.11 -5.44
C GLN A 117 -15.82 5.31 -5.35
N LYS A 118 -15.04 5.40 -4.26
CA LYS A 118 -13.99 6.42 -4.15
C LYS A 118 -12.95 6.28 -5.26
N ILE A 119 -12.49 5.07 -5.57
CA ILE A 119 -11.55 4.84 -6.68
C ILE A 119 -12.15 5.29 -8.01
N ARG A 120 -13.44 5.03 -8.27
CA ARG A 120 -14.12 5.51 -9.48
C ARG A 120 -14.14 7.03 -9.55
N ALA A 121 -14.67 7.66 -8.51
CA ALA A 121 -14.79 9.11 -8.42
C ALA A 121 -13.43 9.81 -8.61
N GLU A 122 -12.35 9.27 -8.03
CA GLU A 122 -11.04 9.92 -8.10
C GLU A 122 -10.23 9.58 -9.36
N LEU A 123 -10.37 8.40 -9.98
CA LEU A 123 -9.46 7.94 -11.05
C LEU A 123 -10.12 7.69 -12.41
N LEU A 124 -11.45 7.61 -12.45
CA LEU A 124 -12.23 7.30 -13.66
C LEU A 124 -13.23 8.41 -14.02
N GLU A 125 -13.51 9.30 -13.08
CA GLU A 125 -14.39 10.46 -13.24
C GLU A 125 -13.58 11.75 -13.06
N ASP A 126 -14.23 12.91 -13.21
CA ASP A 126 -13.60 14.24 -13.09
C ASP A 126 -13.34 14.67 -11.63
N GLY A 127 -12.96 13.72 -10.78
CA GLY A 127 -12.63 13.97 -9.38
C GLY A 127 -11.18 14.39 -9.14
N ASN A 128 -10.92 14.85 -7.91
CA ASN A 128 -9.57 15.19 -7.47
C ASN A 128 -8.75 13.90 -7.23
N ILE A 129 -7.67 13.73 -7.99
CA ILE A 129 -6.78 12.56 -7.89
C ILE A 129 -5.87 12.68 -6.67
N TYR A 130 -6.02 11.79 -5.69
CA TYR A 130 -5.11 11.70 -4.55
C TYR A 130 -4.06 10.59 -4.72
N GLU A 131 -2.79 10.85 -4.36
CA GLU A 131 -1.68 9.90 -4.52
C GLU A 131 -1.97 8.54 -3.88
N GLY A 132 -2.54 8.51 -2.68
CA GLY A 132 -2.79 7.24 -2.02
C GLY A 132 -3.92 6.44 -2.67
N THR A 133 -4.80 7.03 -3.48
CA THR A 133 -5.80 6.28 -4.27
C THR A 133 -5.15 5.70 -5.53
N VAL A 134 -4.23 6.44 -6.16
CA VAL A 134 -3.35 5.92 -7.22
C VAL A 134 -2.55 4.73 -6.70
N PHE A 135 -1.94 4.87 -5.52
CA PHE A 135 -1.15 3.81 -4.92
C PHE A 135 -1.99 2.60 -4.54
N LEU A 136 -3.18 2.79 -3.93
CA LEU A 136 -4.10 1.68 -3.68
C LEU A 136 -4.43 0.91 -4.96
N SER A 137 -4.78 1.61 -6.03
CA SER A 137 -5.10 1.00 -7.33
C SER A 137 -3.91 0.24 -7.92
N PHE A 138 -2.68 0.74 -7.75
CA PHE A 138 -1.46 0.00 -8.07
C PHE A 138 -1.31 -1.30 -7.24
N LEU A 139 -1.58 -1.27 -5.94
CA LEU A 139 -1.52 -2.47 -5.11
C LEU A 139 -2.57 -3.51 -5.56
N LEU A 140 -3.80 -3.07 -5.86
CA LEU A 140 -4.86 -3.95 -6.39
C LEU A 140 -4.49 -4.56 -7.74
N LYS A 141 -3.82 -3.80 -8.62
CA LYS A 141 -3.28 -4.31 -9.89
C LYS A 141 -2.30 -5.46 -9.64
N LYS A 142 -1.38 -5.29 -8.68
CA LYS A 142 -0.34 -6.29 -8.36
C LYS A 142 -0.91 -7.62 -7.87
N VAL A 143 -2.07 -7.60 -7.21
CA VAL A 143 -2.77 -8.82 -6.77
C VAL A 143 -3.92 -9.23 -7.69
N ASN A 144 -3.99 -8.68 -8.91
CA ASN A 144 -5.03 -8.97 -9.90
C ASN A 144 -6.48 -8.72 -9.40
N LEU A 145 -6.68 -7.79 -8.46
CA LEU A 145 -7.98 -7.48 -7.90
C LEU A 145 -8.76 -6.41 -8.65
N LEU A 146 -8.14 -5.65 -9.56
CA LEU A 146 -8.88 -4.66 -10.36
C LEU A 146 -10.08 -5.31 -11.08
N LYS A 147 -9.85 -6.45 -11.74
CA LYS A 147 -10.89 -7.20 -12.48
C LYS A 147 -11.99 -7.81 -11.60
N LYS A 148 -11.82 -7.80 -10.26
CA LYS A 148 -12.83 -8.29 -9.32
C LYS A 148 -13.79 -7.20 -8.86
N TYR A 149 -13.36 -5.94 -8.92
CA TYR A 149 -14.12 -4.79 -8.43
C TYR A 149 -14.63 -3.88 -9.54
N PHE A 150 -13.94 -3.89 -10.68
CA PHE A 150 -14.16 -3.00 -11.80
C PHE A 150 -14.46 -3.81 -13.05
N SER A 151 -15.26 -3.24 -13.94
CA SER A 151 -15.50 -3.80 -15.27
C SER A 151 -14.20 -3.91 -16.07
N LYS A 152 -14.25 -4.60 -17.22
CA LYS A 152 -13.09 -4.72 -18.11
C LYS A 152 -12.58 -3.35 -18.55
N TYR A 153 -13.50 -2.47 -18.99
CA TYR A 153 -13.19 -1.11 -19.44
C TYR A 153 -12.58 -0.27 -18.31
N GLU A 154 -13.24 -0.23 -17.14
CA GLU A 154 -12.73 0.49 -15.97
C GLU A 154 -11.35 -0.01 -15.54
N SER A 155 -11.13 -1.34 -15.57
CA SER A 155 -9.82 -1.93 -15.24
C SER A 155 -8.74 -1.51 -16.23
N GLU A 156 -9.06 -1.41 -17.52
CA GLU A 156 -8.12 -0.96 -18.55
C GLU A 156 -7.76 0.52 -18.37
N ASP A 157 -8.75 1.37 -18.07
CA ASP A 157 -8.52 2.79 -17.85
C ASP A 157 -7.77 3.07 -16.54
N LEU A 158 -8.10 2.39 -15.45
CA LEU A 158 -7.30 2.43 -14.22
C LEU A 158 -5.84 2.06 -14.50
N ASN A 159 -5.59 1.04 -15.33
CA ASN A 159 -4.23 0.65 -15.69
C ASN A 159 -3.47 1.73 -16.46
N LYS A 160 -4.13 2.42 -17.40
CA LYS A 160 -3.55 3.56 -18.12
C LYS A 160 -3.24 4.70 -17.14
N THR A 161 -4.19 5.06 -16.28
CA THR A 161 -4.05 6.12 -15.29
C THR A 161 -2.90 5.86 -14.32
N ILE A 162 -2.83 4.66 -13.71
CA ILE A 162 -1.72 4.27 -12.82
C ILE A 162 -0.37 4.39 -13.53
N ASN A 163 -0.30 3.93 -14.78
CA ASN A 163 0.95 3.95 -15.54
C ASN A 163 1.38 5.36 -15.96
N ARG A 164 0.45 6.28 -16.21
CA ARG A 164 0.71 7.68 -16.51
C ARG A 164 1.25 8.41 -15.27
N LEU A 165 0.54 8.29 -14.15
CA LEU A 165 0.82 9.07 -12.93
C LEU A 165 2.11 8.66 -12.20
N LYS A 166 2.64 7.45 -12.40
CA LYS A 166 3.85 6.96 -11.71
C LYS A 166 5.13 7.78 -11.94
N ASN A 167 5.15 8.59 -12.99
CA ASN A 167 6.31 9.40 -13.39
C ASN A 167 6.15 10.88 -13.03
N GLU A 168 4.99 11.28 -12.52
CA GLU A 168 4.70 12.66 -12.15
C GLU A 168 5.26 12.98 -10.74
N GLU A 169 5.83 14.18 -10.57
CA GLU A 169 6.57 14.55 -9.36
C GLU A 169 5.71 14.59 -8.09
N CYS A 170 4.44 15.00 -8.22
CA CYS A 170 3.47 15.02 -7.13
C CYS A 170 3.11 13.62 -6.59
N TYR A 171 3.54 12.54 -7.27
CA TYR A 171 3.38 11.16 -6.85
C TYR A 171 4.71 10.46 -6.51
N LYS A 172 5.66 11.23 -5.98
CA LYS A 172 7.03 10.76 -5.69
C LYS A 172 7.08 9.61 -4.68
N VAL A 173 6.27 9.65 -3.62
CA VAL A 173 6.29 8.60 -2.57
C VAL A 173 5.77 7.30 -3.16
N TYR A 174 4.65 7.38 -3.88
CA TYR A 174 4.12 6.28 -4.68
C TYR A 174 5.20 5.72 -5.62
N SER A 175 5.83 6.56 -6.44
CA SER A 175 6.82 6.16 -7.45
C SER A 175 8.00 5.39 -6.84
N ILE A 176 8.52 5.83 -5.70
CA ILE A 176 9.65 5.18 -5.01
C ILE A 176 9.26 3.80 -4.49
N ILE A 177 8.11 3.70 -3.82
CA ILE A 177 7.63 2.44 -3.23
C ILE A 177 7.24 1.45 -4.34
N SER A 178 6.52 1.90 -5.36
CA SER A 178 6.08 1.05 -6.48
C SER A 178 7.25 0.50 -7.29
N LYS A 179 8.32 1.28 -7.48
CA LYS A 179 9.57 0.80 -8.10
C LYS A 179 10.22 -0.27 -7.26
N SER A 180 10.31 -0.06 -5.94
CA SER A 180 10.90 -1.03 -5.02
C SER A 180 10.15 -2.36 -5.00
N ILE A 181 8.81 -2.32 -4.97
CA ILE A 181 7.94 -3.49 -5.08
C ILE A 181 8.13 -4.19 -6.43
N THR A 182 8.15 -3.44 -7.53
CA THR A 182 8.25 -4.03 -8.88
C THR A 182 9.59 -4.73 -9.11
N ILE A 183 10.70 -4.18 -8.60
CA ILE A 183 12.01 -4.84 -8.66
C ILE A 183 11.98 -6.16 -7.89
N LEU A 184 11.37 -6.17 -6.71
CA LEU A 184 11.20 -7.39 -5.92
C LEU A 184 10.34 -8.42 -6.62
N ASP A 185 9.21 -8.02 -7.22
CA ASP A 185 8.37 -8.94 -7.99
C ASP A 185 9.16 -9.64 -9.10
N ILE A 186 9.96 -8.88 -9.86
CA ILE A 186 10.81 -9.43 -10.91
C ILE A 186 11.83 -10.41 -10.32
N ALA A 187 12.52 -10.04 -9.24
CA ALA A 187 13.53 -10.88 -8.62
C ALA A 187 12.94 -12.19 -8.05
N VAL A 188 11.71 -12.17 -7.57
CA VAL A 188 11.03 -13.33 -6.98
C VAL A 188 10.40 -14.21 -8.05
N MET A 189 9.91 -13.64 -9.16
CA MET A 189 9.34 -14.37 -10.29
C MET A 189 10.38 -14.94 -11.26
N SER A 190 11.68 -14.62 -11.08
CA SER A 190 12.78 -15.13 -11.91
C SER A 190 13.35 -16.48 -11.40
N HIS A 191 12.67 -17.12 -10.45
CA HIS A 191 12.98 -18.42 -9.87
C HIS A 191 11.73 -19.29 -9.83
#